data_AF-A0A7C6DMF7-F1
#
_entry.id   AF-A0A7C6DMF7-F1
#
_cell.length_a   1.000
_cell.length_b   1.000
_cell.length_c   1.000
_cell.angle_alpha   90.00
_cell.angle_beta   90.00
_cell.angle_gamma   90.00
#
_symmetry.space_group_name_H-M   'P 1'
#
loop_
_entity.id
_entity.type
_entity.pdbx_description
1 polymer ?
#
loop_
_entity_poly.entity_id
_entity_poly.type
_entity_poly.pdbx_seq_one_letter_code
_entity_poly.pdbx_strand_id
1 'polypeptide(L)' 'YGARMTGAGFGGCTVALVRTEQVPAYVERASAAYEARTGLRARFHVCQVVDGAGEVVG' A
#
# COMPACT_ATOMS: atom_id res chain seq x y z
N TYR A 1 8.17 -3.75 9.15
CA TYR A 1 7.19 -3.59 10.23
C TYR A 1 5.85 -4.18 9.77
N GLY A 2 4.86 -4.22 10.66
CA GLY A 2 3.62 -4.98 10.46
C GLY A 2 2.74 -4.46 9.30
N ALA A 3 1.74 -5.27 8.95
CA ALA A 3 0.73 -4.93 7.96
C ALA A 3 -0.67 -5.27 8.48
N ARG A 4 -1.66 -4.47 8.10
CA ARG A 4 -3.07 -4.75 8.37
C ARG A 4 -3.96 -4.29 7.23
N MET A 5 -5.17 -4.83 7.16
CA MET A 5 -6.23 -4.24 6.34
C MET A 5 -6.61 -2.85 6.85
N THR A 6 -7.03 -1.98 5.92
CA THR A 6 -7.57 -0.66 6.21
C THR A 6 -8.94 -0.47 5.53
N GLY A 7 -9.81 0.33 6.12
CA GLY A 7 -11.21 0.47 5.70
C GLY A 7 -12.13 -0.62 6.27
N ALA A 8 -13.30 -0.80 5.64
CA ALA A 8 -14.38 -1.66 6.13
C ALA A 8 -14.16 -3.17 5.93
N GLY A 9 -13.23 -3.56 5.05
CA GLY A 9 -12.90 -4.95 4.77
C GLY A 9 -13.66 -5.59 3.61
N PHE A 10 -13.70 -6.93 3.60
CA PHE A 10 -14.20 -7.78 2.49
C PHE A 10 -13.49 -7.53 1.14
N GLY A 11 -12.26 -7.01 1.21
CA GLY A 11 -11.48 -6.54 0.07
C GLY A 11 -10.79 -5.22 0.42
N GLY A 12 -10.53 -4.40 -0.61
CA GLY A 12 -9.97 -3.06 -0.44
C GLY A 12 -8.44 -3.05 -0.31
N CYS A 13 -7.93 -2.27 0.64
CA CYS A 13 -6.51 -1.97 0.76
C CYS A 13 -5.90 -2.52 2.05
N THR A 14 -4.59 -2.74 2.01
CA THR A 14 -3.78 -2.99 3.20
C THR A 14 -2.75 -1.87 3.35
N VAL A 15 -2.30 -1.63 4.59
CA VAL A 15 -1.20 -0.72 4.90
C VAL A 15 -0.09 -1.55 5.53
N ALA A 16 1.12 -1.41 4.99
CA ALA A 16 2.31 -2.08 5.49
C ALA A 16 3.38 -1.05 5.84
N LEU A 17 3.89 -1.10 7.06
CA LEU A 17 5.02 -0.28 7.48
C LEU A 17 6.31 -1.00 7.09
N VAL A 18 7.11 -0.40 6.22
CA VAL A 18 8.34 -1.00 5.67
C VAL A 18 9.49 -0.02 5.85
N ARG A 19 10.71 -0.53 6.05
CA ARG A 19 11.91 0.32 5.98
C ARG A 19 12.02 0.91 4.58
N THR A 20 12.33 2.19 4.46
CA THR A 20 12.30 2.94 3.20
C THR A 20 13.15 2.27 2.11
N GLU A 21 14.35 1.85 2.46
CA GLU A 21 15.29 1.18 1.57
C GLU A 21 14.85 -0.23 1.13
N GLN A 22 13.83 -0.80 1.79
CA GLN A 22 13.28 -2.12 1.49
C GLN A 22 11.98 -2.05 0.68
N VAL A 23 11.46 -0.85 0.38
CA VAL A 23 10.19 -0.67 -0.36
C VAL A 23 10.22 -1.36 -1.73
N PRO A 24 11.23 -1.20 -2.60
CA PRO A 24 11.25 -1.85 -3.90
C PRO A 24 11.20 -3.38 -3.80
N ALA A 25 12.05 -3.95 -2.94
CA ALA A 25 12.10 -5.40 -2.70
C ALA A 25 10.82 -5.95 -2.05
N TYR A 26 10.11 -5.13 -1.27
CA TYR A 26 8.81 -5.50 -0.71
C TYR A 26 7.72 -5.54 -1.79
N VAL A 27 7.62 -4.51 -2.63
CA VAL A 27 6.62 -4.41 -3.71
C VAL A 27 6.75 -5.58 -4.69
N GLU A 28 7.97 -5.88 -5.13
CA GLU A 28 8.23 -7.02 -6.04
C GLU A 28 7.74 -8.35 -5.45
N ARG A 29 8.18 -8.68 -4.23
CA ARG A 29 7.81 -9.94 -3.58
C ARG A 29 6.31 -10.03 -3.28
N ALA A 30 5.71 -8.93 -2.80
CA ALA A 30 4.30 -8.90 -2.46
C ALA A 30 3.41 -9.00 -3.72
N SER A 31 3.80 -8.32 -4.81
CA SER A 31 3.11 -8.39 -6.09
C SER A 31 3.13 -9.81 -6.66
N ALA A 32 4.33 -10.41 -6.76
CA ALA A 32 4.50 -11.78 -7.27
C ALA A 32 3.72 -12.80 -6.43
N ALA A 33 3.80 -12.71 -5.10
CA ALA A 33 3.08 -13.60 -4.21
C ALA A 33 1.55 -13.42 -4.29
N TYR A 34 1.06 -12.20 -4.51
CA TYR A 34 -0.37 -11.92 -4.65
C TYR A 34 -0.91 -12.46 -5.97
N GLU A 35 -0.24 -12.20 -7.10
CA GLU A 35 -0.63 -12.70 -8.42
C GLU A 35 -0.60 -14.24 -8.46
N ALA A 36 0.46 -14.87 -7.93
CA ALA A 36 0.54 -16.33 -7.88
C ALA A 36 -0.58 -16.99 -7.06
N ARG A 37 -1.07 -16.33 -5.99
CA ARG A 37 -2.11 -16.89 -5.10
C ARG A 37 -3.54 -16.58 -5.55
N THR A 38 -3.75 -15.48 -6.28
CA THR A 38 -5.09 -14.97 -6.57
C THR A 38 -5.40 -14.90 -8.06
N GLY A 39 -4.38 -14.94 -8.93
CA GLY A 39 -4.51 -14.65 -10.36
C GLY A 39 -4.75 -13.17 -10.68
N LEU A 40 -4.72 -12.29 -9.67
CA LEU A 40 -5.00 -10.86 -9.82
C LEU A 40 -3.72 -10.03 -9.67
N ARG A 41 -3.66 -8.90 -10.37
CA ARG A 41 -2.58 -7.92 -10.21
C ARG A 41 -2.93 -6.89 -9.14
N ALA A 42 -2.12 -6.81 -8.09
CA ALA A 42 -2.26 -5.78 -7.07
C ALA A 42 -1.67 -4.43 -7.55
N ARG A 43 -2.23 -3.33 -7.02
CA ARG A 43 -1.66 -1.99 -7.16
C ARG A 43 -0.98 -1.59 -5.85
N PHE A 44 0.23 -1.05 -5.93
CA PHE A 44 1.00 -0.60 -4.78
C PHE A 44 1.20 0.91 -4.86
N HIS A 45 1.02 1.59 -3.73
CA HIS A 45 1.24 3.02 -3.57
C HIS A 45 2.21 3.26 -2.41
N VAL A 46 3.29 4.01 -2.66
CA VAL A 46 4.20 4.47 -1.61
C VAL A 46 3.62 5.76 -1.05
N CYS A 47 2.94 5.66 0.09
CA CYS A 47 2.18 6.77 0.65
C CYS A 47 3.05 7.62 1.60
N GLN A 48 2.79 8.93 1.60
CA GLN A 48 3.28 9.87 2.60
C GLN A 48 2.09 10.51 3.31
N VAL A 49 2.27 10.88 4.58
CA VAL A 49 1.27 11.67 5.31
C VAL A 49 1.29 13.08 4.75
N VAL A 50 0.12 13.61 4.45
CA VAL A 50 -0.09 14.96 3.91
C VAL A 50 -1.20 15.65 4.67
N ASP A 51 -1.28 16.97 4.54
CA ASP A 51 -2.37 17.75 5.11
C ASP A 51 -3.73 17.38 4.49
N GLY A 52 -4.79 17.64 5.25
CA GLY A 52 -6.17 17.50 4.78
C GLY A 52 -6.59 18.61 3.82
N ALA A 53 -7.86 18.62 3.43
CA ALA A 53 -8.41 19.69 2.60
C ALA A 53 -8.26 21.07 3.28
N GLY A 54 -7.87 22.07 2.48
CA GLY A 54 -7.67 23.45 2.93
C GLY A 54 -7.95 24.45 1.81
N GLU A 55 -7.98 25.73 2.16
CA GLU A 55 -8.15 26.82 1.19
C GLU A 55 -6.95 26.89 0.24
N VAL A 56 -7.21 26.95 -1.07
CA VAL A 56 -6.18 27.17 -2.08
C VAL A 56 -5.97 28.67 -2.19
N VAL A 57 -4.94 29.19 -1.52
CA VAL A 57 -4.54 30.59 -1.64
C VAL A 57 -3.64 30.71 -2.88
N GLY A 58 -4.15 31.41 -3.90
CA GLY A 58 -3.42 31.71 -5.14
C GLY A 58 -2.47 32.89 -4.99
#